data_AF-A0A7X6X4D7-F1
#
_entry.id   AF-A0A7X6X4D7-F1
#
_cell.length_a   1.000
_cell.length_b   1.000
_cell.length_c   1.000
_cell.angle_alpha   90.00
_cell.angle_beta   90.00
_cell.angle_gamma   90.00
#
_symmetry.space_group_name_H-M   'P 1'
#
loop_
_entity.id
_entity.type
_entity.pdbx_description
1 polymer ?
#
loop_
_entity_poly.entity_id
_entity_poly.type
_entity_poly.pdbx_seq_one_letter_code
_entity_poly.pdbx_strand_id
1 'polypeptide(L)' 'TRLAPPYEIKAIGNPEVLSYHVENGQSFPWLKSKDFPVKISMESSLHLPPYKGRYAFVYSQPVKQEGDGEQ' A
#
# COMPACT_ATOMS: atom_id res chain seq x y z
N THR A 1 16.19 6.96 0.80
CA THR A 1 16.55 5.66 0.18
C THR A 1 16.39 5.78 -1.31
N ARG A 2 17.43 5.44 -2.10
CA ARG A 2 17.33 5.39 -3.56
C ARG A 2 16.59 4.10 -3.93
N LEU A 3 15.38 4.22 -4.44
CA LEU A 3 14.63 3.09 -4.98
C LEU A 3 15.11 2.83 -6.40
N ALA A 4 15.40 1.56 -6.73
CA ALA A 4 15.79 1.12 -8.06
C ALA A 4 14.88 -0.04 -8.48
N PRO A 5 14.57 -0.17 -9.78
CA PRO A 5 13.74 -1.27 -10.27
C PRO A 5 14.43 -2.63 -10.11
N PRO A 6 13.67 -3.74 -10.02
CA PRO A 6 12.21 -3.82 -10.15
C PRO A 6 11.45 -3.36 -8.89
N TYR A 7 10.29 -2.75 -9.08
CA TYR A 7 9.41 -2.31 -7.99
C TYR A 7 8.31 -3.32 -7.73
N GLU A 8 8.02 -3.57 -6.46
CA GLU A 8 6.87 -4.36 -6.01
C GLU A 8 5.94 -3.45 -5.20
N ILE A 9 4.67 -3.38 -5.60
CA ILE A 9 3.63 -2.60 -4.93
C ILE A 9 2.58 -3.60 -4.44
N LYS A 10 2.34 -3.60 -3.12
CA LYS A 10 1.35 -4.45 -2.47
C LYS A 10 0.21 -3.58 -1.94
N ALA A 11 -1.02 -4.00 -2.15
CA ALA A 11 -2.22 -3.29 -1.73
C ALA A 11 -3.20 -4.25 -1.03
N ILE A 12 -3.88 -3.76 0.00
CA ILE A 12 -4.93 -4.51 0.72
C ILE A 12 -6.29 -3.99 0.27
N GLY A 13 -7.19 -4.92 -0.07
CA GLY A 13 -8.58 -4.62 -0.46
C GLY A 13 -9.22 -5.81 -1.14
N ASN A 14 -10.29 -5.59 -1.91
CA ASN A 14 -10.87 -6.64 -2.76
C ASN A 14 -9.97 -6.86 -3.99
N PRO A 15 -9.33 -8.05 -4.16
CA PRO A 15 -8.36 -8.28 -5.23
C PRO A 15 -8.93 -8.10 -6.64
N GLU A 16 -10.19 -8.47 -6.86
CA GLU A 16 -10.86 -8.37 -8.16
C GLU A 16 -11.11 -6.91 -8.54
N VAL A 17 -11.61 -6.12 -7.58
CA VAL A 17 -11.85 -4.68 -7.80
C VAL A 17 -10.53 -3.93 -8.00
N LEU A 18 -9.51 -4.25 -7.20
CA LEU A 18 -8.20 -3.61 -7.29
C LEU A 18 -7.50 -3.91 -8.62
N SER A 19 -7.47 -5.18 -9.02
CA SER A 19 -6.87 -5.57 -10.30
C SER A 19 -7.60 -4.92 -11.48
N TYR A 20 -8.92 -4.94 -11.49
CA TYR A 20 -9.73 -4.26 -12.50
C TYR A 20 -9.37 -2.77 -12.63
N HIS A 21 -9.27 -2.05 -11.51
CA HIS A 21 -8.90 -0.64 -11.54
C HIS A 21 -7.45 -0.38 -11.96
N VAL A 22 -6.52 -1.26 -11.60
CA VAL A 22 -5.13 -1.13 -12.04
C VAL A 22 -5.02 -1.35 -13.55
N GLU A 23 -5.65 -2.40 -14.08
CA GLU A 23 -5.62 -2.75 -15.50
C GLU A 23 -6.26 -1.68 -16.39
N ASN A 24 -7.38 -1.10 -15.93
CA ASN A 24 -8.12 -0.07 -16.66
C ASN A 24 -7.70 1.37 -16.27
N GLY A 25 -6.77 1.51 -15.33
CA GLY A 25 -6.21 2.80 -14.94
C GLY A 25 -5.30 3.37 -16.02
N GLN A 26 -4.68 4.54 -15.79
CA GLN A 26 -3.80 5.14 -16.79
C GLN A 26 -2.40 4.52 -16.82
N SER A 27 -1.85 4.18 -15.65
CA SER A 27 -0.44 3.79 -15.54
C SER A 27 -0.15 2.41 -16.13
N PHE A 28 -1.02 1.43 -15.93
CA PHE A 28 -0.77 0.06 -16.40
C PHE A 28 -0.79 -0.07 -17.94
N PRO A 29 -1.81 0.46 -18.66
CA PRO A 29 -1.79 0.48 -20.13
C PRO A 29 -0.62 1.29 -20.69
N TRP A 30 -0.28 2.43 -20.06
CA TRP A 30 0.88 3.22 -20.47
C TRP A 30 2.19 2.43 -20.35
N LEU A 31 2.42 1.76 -19.22
CA LEU A 31 3.61 0.91 -19.01
C LEU A 31 3.66 -0.25 -20.02
N LYS A 32 2.51 -0.90 -20.27
CA LYS A 32 2.41 -1.95 -21.30
C LYS A 32 2.72 -1.43 -22.70
N SER A 33 2.20 -0.25 -23.07
CA SER A 33 2.45 0.37 -24.38
C SER A 33 3.91 0.79 -24.62
N LYS A 34 4.70 0.85 -23.54
CA LYS A 34 6.13 1.13 -23.55
C LYS A 34 6.98 -0.13 -23.40
N ASP A 35 6.36 -1.30 -23.54
CA ASP A 35 6.98 -2.62 -23.39
C ASP A 35 7.69 -2.83 -22.04
N PHE A 36 7.24 -2.13 -20.98
CA PHE A 36 7.78 -2.38 -19.65
C PHE A 36 7.31 -3.74 -19.11
N PRO A 37 8.21 -4.49 -18.44
CA PRO A 37 7.89 -5.79 -17.87
C PRO A 37 7.07 -5.63 -16.57
N VAL A 38 5.76 -5.44 -16.72
CA VAL A 38 4.81 -5.31 -15.60
C VAL A 38 3.92 -6.55 -15.47
N LYS A 39 3.66 -6.96 -14.22
CA LYS A 39 2.81 -8.10 -13.85
C LYS A 39 1.89 -7.71 -12.68
N ILE A 40 0.65 -8.19 -12.72
CA ILE A 40 -0.32 -8.10 -11.62
C ILE A 40 -0.51 -9.51 -11.05
N SER A 41 -0.57 -9.62 -9.73
CA SER A 41 -0.89 -10.86 -9.01
C SER A 41 -1.96 -10.59 -7.96
N MET A 42 -2.95 -11.48 -7.88
CA MET A 42 -3.98 -11.46 -6.85
C MET A 42 -3.66 -12.53 -5.82
N GLU A 43 -3.66 -12.15 -4.54
CA GLU A 43 -3.40 -13.04 -3.42
C GLU A 43 -4.56 -12.98 -2.43
N SER A 44 -5.00 -14.14 -1.92
CA SER A 44 -6.06 -14.23 -0.91
C SER A 44 -5.59 -13.84 0.49
N SER A 45 -4.28 -13.90 0.73
CA SER A 45 -3.64 -13.52 1.98
C SER A 45 -2.35 -12.78 1.68
N LEU A 46 -2.23 -11.57 2.24
CA LEU A 46 -1.11 -10.68 2.01
C LEU A 46 -0.42 -10.38 3.34
N HIS A 47 0.86 -10.73 3.46
CA HIS A 47 1.66 -10.35 4.61
C HIS A 47 2.40 -9.04 4.33
N LEU A 48 1.97 -7.94 4.97
CA LEU A 48 2.70 -6.67 4.99
C LEU A 48 3.55 -6.57 6.26
N PRO A 49 4.86 -6.29 6.15
CA PRO A 49 5.68 -6.09 7.34
C PRO A 49 5.19 -4.87 8.13
N PRO A 50 5.36 -4.85 9.47
CA PRO A 50 5.00 -3.71 10.29
C PRO A 50 5.67 -2.43 9.77
N TYR A 51 4.89 -1.36 9.65
CA TYR A 51 5.40 -0.07 9.23
C TYR A 51 6.40 0.45 10.28
N LYS A 52 7.70 0.45 9.94
CA LYS A 52 8.78 0.94 10.82
C LYS A 52 8.99 2.45 10.76
N GLY A 53 8.19 3.17 9.98
CA GLY A 53 8.36 4.61 9.81
C GLY A 53 8.04 5.36 11.09
N ARG A 54 9.02 6.11 11.61
CA ARG A 54 8.76 7.11 12.63
C ARG A 54 8.11 8.32 11.97
N TYR A 55 6.81 8.48 12.16
CA TYR A 55 6.18 9.78 11.96
C TYR A 55 6.45 10.63 13.20
N ALA A 56 7.24 11.69 13.06
CA ALA A 56 7.58 12.57 14.16
C ALA A 56 6.42 13.53 14.43
N PHE A 57 5.62 13.23 15.44
CA PHE A 57 4.55 14.09 15.92
C PHE A 57 5.15 15.22 16.78
N VAL A 58 5.78 16.21 16.14
CA VAL A 58 6.45 17.32 16.84
C VAL A 58 5.45 18.26 17.53
N TYR A 59 4.24 18.40 16.96
CA TYR A 59 3.23 19.37 17.43
C TYR A 59 1.87 18.75 17.73
N SER A 60 1.79 17.42 17.83
CA SER A 60 0.54 16.72 18.13
C SER A 60 0.75 15.77 19.29
N GLN A 61 -0.19 15.76 20.22
CA GLN A 61 -0.29 14.79 21.31
C GLN A 61 -1.56 13.96 21.11
N PRO A 62 -1.54 12.65 21.46
CA PRO A 62 -2.75 11.85 21.44
C PRO A 62 -3.76 12.43 22.42
N VAL A 63 -5.02 12.50 22.01
CA VAL A 63 -6.12 12.83 22.93
C VAL A 63 -6.20 11.70 23.96
N LYS A 64 -6.22 12.02 25.26
CA LYS A 64 -6.46 11.01 26.31
C LYS A 64 -7.78 10.30 25.99
N GLN A 65 -7.72 8.99 25.77
CA GLN A 65 -8.93 8.16 25.79
C GLN A 65 -9.34 8.04 27.26
N GLU A 66 -10.43 8.71 27.62
CA GLU A 66 -11.11 8.52 28.89
C GLU A 66 -11.91 7.21 28.75
N GLY A 67 -11.35 6.10 29.25
CA GLY A 67 -11.99 4.79 29.06
C GLY A 67 -11.29 3.54 29.57
N ASP A 68 -10.01 3.58 29.97
CA ASP A 68 -9.34 2.38 30.51
C ASP A 68 -8.73 2.65 31.89
N GLY A 69 -9.52 2.37 32.94
CA GLY A 69 -8.98 2.15 34.29
C GLY A 69 -9.84 2.61 35.46
N GLU A 70 -11.00 2.00 35.70
CA GLU A 70 -11.49 1.72 37.07
C GLU A 70 -12.23 0.37 37.09
N GLN A 71 -11.52 -0.66 37.54
CA GLN A 71 -12.03 -1.73 38.40
C GLN A 71 -10.97 -2.02 39.46
#